data_AF-A0A1V9YJV6-F1
#
_entry.id   AF-A0A1V9YJV6-F1
#
_cell.length_a   1.000
_cell.length_b   1.000
_cell.length_c   1.000
_cell.angle_alpha   90.00
_cell.angle_beta   90.00
_cell.angle_gamma   90.00
#
_symmetry.space_group_name_H-M   'P 1'
#
loop_
_entity.id
_entity.type
_entity.pdbx_description
1 polymer ?
#
loop_
_entity_poly.entity_id
_entity_poly.type
_entity_poly.pdbx_seq_one_letter_code
_entity_poly.pdbx_strand_id
1 'polypeptide(L)'
;ILTAAKLCAPALDKKDWISGYNWVIDAMKQDHEPIASEMEICKALHFLKSKEFDKAIEVLKAFEKKDPALKAMAATNLSFLYFVEGDYAQADKFASLAVRHQRYNAKALVNKGNCLYVKNECERAKELYLEAIGVEADCIEAIFNLGLVNIKIGVLNEALQAFEKLHSIVPSNTEVIFQIANLHDMMGNYRQAAKWFNILLSCFGSSKNVADPGVLARLGQIFNKDDDETQAFHYHLESYRHFPVNLDVISWLGVWYVKSELYEKAIQFFERASQIQPQEVKWRLMVTSCHRRMGAYQKALILYEQIHHDYPENLECLRYLVAICKDLGQKYEHHQQALAKLERENAAKVNAQTNATNSSGGGAMTRASSDDQRGSSRGSARSSSRLEANNQQADGGNMYSSHDYHSAGHDSPKENNKLQVEAESEYAVPRPMTTTLYRNASGSTARKNEKNDESDEWGDADVGNLLAD
;
A
#
# COMPACT_ATOMS: atom_id res chain seq x y z
N ILE A 1 -1.97 -20.73 -38.61
CA ILE A 1 -3.01 -21.71 -38.22
C ILE A 1 -3.42 -21.52 -36.76
N LEU A 2 -2.50 -21.67 -35.80
CA LEU A 2 -2.77 -21.49 -34.38
C LEU A 2 -3.43 -20.13 -34.02
N THR A 3 -2.93 -19.01 -34.56
CA THR A 3 -3.53 -17.68 -34.32
C THR A 3 -4.98 -17.61 -34.80
N ALA A 4 -5.26 -18.13 -36.00
CA ALA A 4 -6.63 -18.21 -36.52
C ALA A 4 -7.51 -19.10 -35.64
N ALA A 5 -6.98 -20.24 -35.16
CA ALA A 5 -7.69 -21.13 -34.24
C ALA A 5 -8.09 -20.43 -32.93
N LYS A 6 -7.18 -19.65 -32.35
CA LYS A 6 -7.40 -18.87 -31.12
C LYS A 6 -8.46 -17.78 -31.29
N LEU A 7 -8.52 -17.15 -32.46
CA LEU A 7 -9.52 -16.13 -32.77
C LEU A 7 -10.90 -16.74 -33.06
N CYS A 8 -10.93 -17.86 -33.80
CA CYS A 8 -12.19 -18.50 -34.19
C CYS A 8 -12.87 -19.26 -33.04
N ALA A 9 -12.12 -20.01 -32.23
CA ALA A 9 -12.68 -20.87 -31.18
C ALA A 9 -13.67 -20.17 -30.23
N PRO A 10 -13.37 -18.99 -29.64
CA PRO A 10 -14.33 -18.28 -28.78
C PRO A 10 -15.45 -17.56 -29.55
N ALA A 11 -15.31 -17.37 -30.87
CA ALA A 11 -16.26 -16.63 -31.69
C ALA A 11 -17.31 -17.51 -32.40
N LEU A 12 -17.05 -18.82 -32.51
CA LEU A 12 -17.89 -19.79 -33.23
C LEU A 12 -19.28 -19.98 -32.61
N ASP A 13 -19.36 -19.99 -31.27
CA ASP A 13 -20.63 -20.05 -30.56
C ASP A 13 -20.63 -19.05 -29.40
N LYS A 14 -21.43 -17.98 -29.54
CA LYS A 14 -21.55 -16.92 -28.54
C LYS A 14 -22.31 -17.36 -27.28
N LYS A 15 -23.05 -18.48 -27.33
CA LYS A 15 -23.81 -19.02 -26.19
C LYS A 15 -23.03 -20.10 -25.44
N ASP A 16 -22.27 -20.92 -26.15
CA ASP A 16 -21.41 -21.94 -25.56
C ASP A 16 -20.00 -21.94 -26.17
N TRP A 17 -19.13 -21.14 -25.57
CA TRP A 17 -17.73 -21.03 -26.00
C TRP A 17 -17.00 -22.38 -25.95
N ILE A 18 -17.40 -23.31 -25.09
CA ILE A 18 -16.78 -24.64 -24.95
C ILE A 18 -16.94 -25.45 -26.24
N SER A 19 -18.13 -25.40 -26.84
CA SER A 19 -18.44 -26.08 -28.10
C SER A 19 -17.57 -25.57 -29.25
N GLY A 20 -17.28 -24.25 -29.28
CA GLY A 20 -16.36 -23.66 -30.25
C GLY A 20 -14.93 -24.18 -30.10
N TYR A 21 -14.40 -24.28 -28.88
CA TYR A 21 -13.08 -24.88 -28.64
C TYR A 21 -13.04 -26.36 -29.01
N ASN A 22 -14.06 -27.14 -28.63
CA ASN A 22 -14.12 -28.57 -28.95
C ASN A 22 -14.11 -28.82 -30.47
N TRP A 23 -14.89 -28.05 -31.23
CA TRP A 23 -14.94 -28.18 -32.68
C TRP A 23 -13.59 -27.90 -33.34
N VAL A 24 -12.90 -26.81 -32.93
CA VAL A 24 -11.57 -26.47 -33.46
C VAL A 24 -10.54 -27.54 -33.09
N ILE A 25 -10.59 -28.04 -31.86
CA ILE A 25 -9.70 -29.12 -31.40
C ILE A 25 -9.94 -30.39 -32.23
N ASP A 26 -11.19 -30.80 -32.44
CA ASP A 26 -11.52 -32.01 -33.19
C ASP A 26 -11.14 -31.91 -34.67
N ALA A 27 -11.33 -30.74 -35.28
CA ALA A 27 -10.87 -30.45 -36.64
C ALA A 27 -9.34 -30.51 -36.77
N MET A 28 -8.60 -30.14 -35.73
CA MET A 28 -7.13 -30.10 -35.76
C MET A 28 -6.47 -31.40 -35.28
N LYS A 29 -7.20 -32.29 -34.59
CA LYS A 29 -6.67 -33.55 -34.06
C LYS A 29 -6.11 -34.49 -35.13
N GLN A 30 -6.68 -34.49 -36.34
CA GLN A 30 -6.26 -35.40 -37.41
C GLN A 30 -5.00 -34.92 -38.14
N ASP A 31 -4.92 -33.62 -38.43
CA ASP A 31 -3.85 -33.06 -39.29
C ASP A 31 -2.75 -32.33 -38.51
N HIS A 32 -3.05 -31.83 -37.30
CA HIS A 32 -2.16 -30.95 -36.52
C HIS A 32 -2.29 -31.19 -35.00
N GLU A 33 -1.92 -32.38 -34.54
CA GLU A 33 -1.98 -32.79 -33.12
C GLU A 33 -1.30 -31.81 -32.11
N PRO A 34 -0.12 -31.22 -32.40
CA PRO A 34 0.48 -30.23 -31.51
C PRO A 34 -0.37 -28.97 -31.34
N ILE A 35 -1.00 -28.49 -32.43
CA ILE A 35 -1.87 -27.31 -32.41
C ILE A 35 -3.15 -27.63 -31.64
N ALA A 36 -3.71 -28.83 -31.81
CA ALA A 36 -4.86 -29.27 -31.03
C ALA A 36 -4.56 -29.30 -29.52
N SER A 37 -3.38 -29.79 -29.14
CA SER A 37 -2.91 -29.79 -27.74
C SER A 37 -2.72 -28.38 -27.18
N GLU A 38 -2.20 -27.44 -27.97
CA GLU A 38 -2.12 -26.04 -27.56
C GLU A 38 -3.51 -25.38 -27.43
N MET A 39 -4.46 -25.76 -28.28
CA MET A 39 -5.85 -25.27 -28.18
C MET A 39 -6.58 -25.82 -26.94
N GLU A 40 -6.28 -27.05 -26.53
CA GLU A 40 -6.75 -27.60 -25.25
C GLU A 40 -6.19 -26.79 -24.05
N ILE A 41 -4.93 -26.36 -24.11
CA ILE A 41 -4.35 -25.45 -23.09
C ILE A 41 -5.04 -24.07 -23.15
N CYS A 42 -5.34 -23.53 -24.34
CA CYS A 42 -6.07 -22.28 -24.49
C CYS A 42 -7.49 -22.36 -23.91
N LYS A 43 -8.16 -23.52 -24.06
CA LYS A 43 -9.45 -23.81 -23.43
C LYS A 43 -9.34 -23.77 -21.90
N ALA A 44 -8.28 -24.34 -21.31
CA ALA A 44 -8.03 -24.24 -19.88
C ALA A 44 -7.83 -22.80 -19.39
N LEU A 45 -7.14 -21.96 -20.18
CA LEU A 45 -7.02 -20.53 -19.89
C LEU A 45 -8.37 -19.80 -19.96
N HIS A 46 -9.32 -20.28 -20.77
CA HIS A 46 -10.66 -19.71 -20.80
C HIS A 46 -11.47 -20.11 -19.54
N PHE A 47 -11.35 -21.36 -19.06
CA PHE A 47 -11.91 -21.75 -17.77
C PHE A 47 -11.38 -20.89 -16.61
N LEU A 48 -10.09 -20.52 -16.66
CA LEU A 48 -9.48 -19.60 -15.70
C LEU A 48 -10.16 -18.22 -15.71
N LYS A 49 -10.45 -17.66 -16.89
CA LYS A 49 -11.16 -16.38 -17.01
C LYS A 49 -12.59 -16.46 -16.45
N SER A 50 -13.24 -17.61 -16.65
CA SER A 50 -14.57 -17.92 -16.11
C SER A 50 -14.55 -18.27 -14.62
N LYS A 51 -13.38 -18.27 -13.96
CA LYS A 51 -13.17 -18.67 -12.56
C LYS A 51 -13.56 -20.13 -12.26
N GLU A 52 -13.59 -20.99 -13.27
CA GLU A 52 -13.81 -22.43 -13.13
C GLU A 52 -12.48 -23.16 -12.93
N PHE A 53 -11.85 -22.95 -11.77
CA PHE A 53 -10.47 -23.40 -11.51
C PHE A 53 -10.31 -24.92 -11.53
N ASP A 54 -11.26 -25.67 -10.95
CA ASP A 54 -11.22 -27.13 -10.91
C ASP A 54 -11.11 -27.76 -12.32
N LYS A 55 -11.94 -27.28 -13.25
CA LYS A 55 -11.94 -27.75 -14.65
C LYS A 55 -10.66 -27.35 -15.37
N ALA A 56 -10.13 -26.15 -15.10
CA ALA A 56 -8.85 -25.72 -15.68
C ALA A 56 -7.70 -26.62 -15.22
N ILE A 57 -7.66 -26.96 -13.93
CA ILE A 57 -6.64 -27.85 -13.34
C ILE A 57 -6.74 -29.25 -13.93
N GLU A 58 -7.95 -29.82 -14.05
CA GLU A 58 -8.16 -31.14 -14.65
C GLU A 58 -7.61 -31.22 -16.08
N VAL A 59 -7.97 -30.24 -16.92
CA VAL A 59 -7.49 -30.17 -18.31
C VAL A 59 -5.97 -30.05 -18.36
N LEU A 60 -5.36 -29.19 -17.53
CA LEU A 60 -3.91 -28.98 -17.56
C LEU A 60 -3.10 -30.16 -17.00
N LYS A 61 -3.63 -30.89 -16.00
CA LYS A 61 -2.97 -32.10 -15.46
C LYS A 61 -2.88 -33.23 -16.48
N ALA A 62 -3.79 -33.30 -17.46
CA ALA A 62 -3.74 -34.28 -18.53
C ALA A 62 -2.45 -34.17 -19.38
N PHE A 63 -1.78 -33.02 -19.37
CA PHE A 63 -0.54 -32.77 -20.12
C PHE A 63 0.74 -33.22 -19.40
N GLU A 64 0.67 -33.71 -18.16
CA GLU A 64 1.86 -34.13 -17.40
C GLU A 64 2.66 -35.27 -18.07
N LYS A 65 1.98 -36.05 -18.92
CA LYS A 65 2.52 -37.23 -19.64
C LYS A 65 2.81 -36.97 -21.14
N LYS A 66 2.56 -35.76 -21.65
CA LYS A 66 2.81 -35.39 -23.05
C LYS A 66 4.25 -34.88 -23.26
N ASP A 67 4.54 -34.42 -24.48
CA ASP A 67 5.80 -33.77 -24.89
C ASP A 67 6.34 -32.81 -23.80
N PRO A 68 7.64 -32.86 -23.47
CA PRO A 68 8.30 -31.89 -22.59
C PRO A 68 7.93 -30.42 -22.81
N ALA A 69 7.73 -29.97 -24.05
CA ALA A 69 7.34 -28.59 -24.34
C ALA A 69 5.92 -28.27 -23.86
N LEU A 70 4.95 -29.13 -24.18
CA LEU A 70 3.56 -28.99 -23.73
C LEU A 70 3.44 -29.15 -22.21
N LYS A 71 4.23 -30.05 -21.63
CA LYS A 71 4.31 -30.25 -20.18
C LYS A 71 4.79 -28.98 -19.48
N ALA A 72 5.81 -28.31 -20.02
CA ALA A 72 6.30 -27.05 -19.47
C ALA A 72 5.23 -25.94 -19.56
N MET A 73 4.55 -25.82 -20.70
CA MET A 73 3.45 -24.86 -20.86
C MET A 73 2.30 -25.09 -19.88
N ALA A 74 1.88 -26.35 -19.73
CA ALA A 74 0.84 -26.73 -18.78
C ALA A 74 1.29 -26.46 -17.33
N ALA A 75 2.56 -26.76 -16.99
CA ALA A 75 3.13 -26.47 -15.68
C ALA A 75 3.18 -24.95 -15.39
N THR A 76 3.50 -24.12 -16.38
CA THR A 76 3.44 -22.65 -16.25
C THR A 76 2.03 -22.21 -15.87
N ASN A 77 1.00 -22.69 -16.56
CA ASN A 77 -0.38 -22.31 -16.27
C ASN A 77 -0.91 -22.89 -14.94
N LEU A 78 -0.54 -24.13 -14.60
CA LEU A 78 -0.86 -24.75 -13.30
C LEU A 78 -0.23 -23.98 -12.15
N SER A 79 1.03 -23.56 -12.29
CA SER A 79 1.71 -22.78 -11.24
C SER A 79 0.99 -21.46 -10.95
N PHE A 80 0.50 -20.79 -11.98
CA PHE A 80 -0.29 -19.57 -11.84
C PHE A 80 -1.66 -19.84 -11.17
N LEU A 81 -2.36 -20.89 -11.60
CA LEU A 81 -3.64 -21.28 -11.00
C LEU A 81 -3.52 -21.55 -9.51
N TYR A 82 -2.58 -22.41 -9.12
CA TYR A 82 -2.35 -22.72 -7.71
C TYR A 82 -1.92 -21.50 -6.90
N PHE A 83 -1.17 -20.56 -7.52
CA PHE A 83 -0.81 -19.31 -6.86
C PHE A 83 -2.04 -18.44 -6.57
N VAL A 84 -2.97 -18.35 -7.52
CA VAL A 84 -4.23 -17.59 -7.37
C VAL A 84 -5.17 -18.25 -6.34
N GLU A 85 -5.21 -19.58 -6.27
CA GLU A 85 -5.96 -20.31 -5.25
C GLU A 85 -5.36 -20.20 -3.84
N GLY A 86 -4.10 -19.76 -3.73
CA GLY A 86 -3.37 -19.66 -2.46
C GLY A 86 -2.62 -20.93 -2.05
N ASP A 87 -2.63 -21.99 -2.86
CA ASP A 87 -1.77 -23.16 -2.66
C ASP A 87 -0.35 -22.88 -3.19
N TYR A 88 0.41 -22.13 -2.40
CA TYR A 88 1.77 -21.74 -2.75
C TYR A 88 2.74 -22.92 -2.84
N ALA A 89 2.44 -24.06 -2.20
CA ALA A 89 3.29 -25.24 -2.24
C ALA A 89 3.21 -25.94 -3.61
N GLN A 90 1.99 -26.16 -4.12
CA GLN A 90 1.81 -26.68 -5.47
C GLN A 90 2.26 -25.67 -6.53
N ALA A 91 1.97 -24.37 -6.32
CA ALA A 91 2.42 -23.32 -7.22
C ALA A 91 3.94 -23.36 -7.42
N ASP A 92 4.70 -23.46 -6.33
CA ASP A 92 6.16 -23.51 -6.36
C ASP A 92 6.70 -24.78 -7.04
N LYS A 93 6.05 -25.93 -6.80
CA LYS A 93 6.38 -27.21 -7.44
C LYS A 93 6.21 -27.13 -8.95
N PHE A 94 5.07 -26.66 -9.43
CA PHE A 94 4.79 -26.54 -10.87
C PHE A 94 5.62 -25.42 -11.52
N ALA A 95 5.89 -24.32 -10.81
CA ALA A 95 6.76 -23.26 -11.31
C ALA A 95 8.20 -23.77 -11.50
N SER A 96 8.73 -24.54 -10.54
CA SER A 96 10.03 -25.20 -10.67
C SER A 96 10.07 -26.20 -11.83
N LEU A 97 8.98 -26.94 -12.05
CA LEU A 97 8.88 -27.86 -13.17
C LEU A 97 8.90 -27.11 -14.52
N ALA A 98 8.17 -26.00 -14.62
CA ALA A 98 8.12 -25.16 -15.80
C ALA A 98 9.50 -24.60 -16.16
N VAL A 99 10.19 -23.98 -15.19
CA VAL A 99 11.54 -23.41 -15.38
C VAL A 99 12.56 -24.49 -15.74
N ARG A 100 12.44 -25.71 -15.18
CA ARG A 100 13.35 -26.82 -15.50
C ARG A 100 13.25 -27.28 -16.95
N HIS A 101 12.04 -27.30 -17.50
CA HIS A 101 11.81 -27.76 -18.88
C HIS A 101 11.95 -26.64 -19.91
N GLN A 102 11.61 -25.40 -19.54
CA GLN A 102 11.77 -24.22 -20.37
C GLN A 102 12.41 -23.09 -19.55
N ARG A 103 13.74 -23.05 -19.56
CA ARG A 103 14.51 -22.03 -18.82
C ARG A 103 14.22 -20.62 -19.31
N TYR A 104 14.09 -20.44 -20.63
CA TYR A 104 13.87 -19.14 -21.28
C TYR A 104 12.38 -18.84 -21.49
N ASN A 105 11.56 -19.10 -20.48
CA ASN A 105 10.14 -18.75 -20.49
C ASN A 105 9.88 -17.68 -19.42
N ALA A 106 9.69 -16.43 -19.85
CA ALA A 106 9.50 -15.29 -18.96
C ALA A 106 8.34 -15.51 -17.97
N LYS A 107 7.21 -16.07 -18.43
CA LYS A 107 6.04 -16.36 -17.57
C LYS A 107 6.34 -17.41 -16.51
N ALA A 108 7.11 -18.44 -16.84
CA ALA A 108 7.53 -19.45 -15.87
C ALA A 108 8.46 -18.86 -14.79
N LEU A 109 9.40 -18.00 -15.21
CA LEU A 109 10.30 -17.28 -14.32
C LEU A 109 9.52 -16.33 -13.39
N VAL A 110 8.56 -15.58 -13.93
CA VAL A 110 7.65 -14.71 -13.15
C VAL A 110 6.86 -15.52 -12.12
N ASN A 111 6.24 -16.63 -12.50
CA ASN A 111 5.47 -17.45 -11.58
C ASN A 111 6.35 -18.02 -10.45
N LYS A 112 7.58 -18.44 -10.77
CA LYS A 112 8.54 -18.88 -9.77
C LYS A 112 8.95 -17.73 -8.84
N GLY A 113 9.20 -16.53 -9.39
CA GLY A 113 9.47 -15.31 -8.64
C GLY A 113 8.34 -14.96 -7.68
N ASN A 114 7.09 -15.06 -8.13
CA ASN A 114 5.90 -14.82 -7.30
C ASN A 114 5.84 -15.76 -6.10
N CYS A 115 6.15 -17.05 -6.30
CA CYS A 115 6.21 -18.03 -5.21
C CYS A 115 7.29 -17.67 -4.19
N LEU A 116 8.47 -17.22 -4.64
CA LEU A 116 9.55 -16.77 -3.75
C LEU A 116 9.19 -15.48 -3.00
N TYR A 117 8.51 -14.55 -3.65
CA TYR A 117 8.04 -13.30 -3.04
C TYR A 117 7.10 -13.55 -1.85
N VAL A 118 6.15 -14.47 -2.01
CA VAL A 118 5.22 -14.88 -0.93
C VAL A 118 5.96 -15.58 0.21
N LYS A 119 7.00 -16.37 -0.11
CA LYS A 119 7.91 -16.97 0.88
C LYS A 119 8.86 -15.96 1.56
N ASN A 120 8.74 -14.68 1.23
CA ASN A 120 9.59 -13.60 1.73
C ASN A 120 11.06 -13.67 1.27
N GLU A 121 11.37 -14.47 0.25
CA GLU A 121 12.69 -14.56 -0.38
C GLU A 121 12.82 -13.49 -1.48
N CYS A 122 12.80 -12.21 -1.09
CA CYS A 122 12.62 -11.07 -1.99
C CYS A 122 13.79 -10.89 -2.98
N GLU A 123 15.02 -11.11 -2.54
CA GLU A 123 16.23 -10.99 -3.35
C GLU A 123 16.26 -12.04 -4.47
N ARG A 124 15.89 -13.29 -4.15
CA ARG A 124 15.80 -14.35 -5.16
C ARG A 124 14.62 -14.14 -6.11
N ALA A 125 13.50 -13.58 -5.62
CA ALA A 125 12.40 -13.18 -6.48
C ALA A 125 12.84 -12.08 -7.46
N LYS A 126 13.61 -11.09 -6.99
CA LYS A 126 14.19 -10.02 -7.83
C LYS A 126 15.04 -10.59 -8.95
N GLU A 127 15.94 -11.53 -8.65
CA GLU A 127 16.79 -12.19 -9.65
C GLU A 127 15.96 -12.86 -10.75
N LEU A 128 14.89 -13.58 -10.39
CA LEU A 128 14.02 -14.24 -11.36
C LEU A 128 13.22 -13.26 -12.22
N TYR A 129 12.77 -12.13 -11.65
CA TYR A 129 12.11 -11.09 -12.44
C TYR A 129 13.08 -10.40 -13.41
N LEU A 130 14.32 -10.15 -12.99
CA LEU A 130 15.36 -9.63 -13.89
C LEU A 130 15.71 -10.63 -14.99
N GLU A 131 15.80 -11.93 -14.68
CA GLU A 131 15.98 -12.98 -15.70
C GLU A 131 14.80 -13.02 -16.67
N ALA A 132 13.56 -12.88 -16.18
CA ALA A 132 12.37 -12.80 -17.03
C ALA A 132 12.39 -11.58 -17.97
N ILE A 133 12.82 -10.42 -17.49
CA ILE A 133 13.01 -9.20 -18.30
C ILE A 133 14.15 -9.39 -19.32
N GLY A 134 15.19 -10.15 -18.97
CA GLY A 134 16.26 -10.51 -19.91
C GLY A 134 15.82 -11.43 -21.04
N VAL A 135 14.80 -12.26 -20.80
CA VAL A 135 14.17 -13.12 -21.82
C VAL A 135 13.18 -12.33 -22.67
N GLU A 136 12.32 -11.54 -22.03
CA GLU A 136 11.28 -10.74 -22.66
C GLU A 136 11.31 -9.31 -22.08
N ALA A 137 11.92 -8.38 -22.84
CA ALA A 137 12.21 -7.02 -22.38
C ALA A 137 10.97 -6.21 -21.99
N ASP A 138 9.82 -6.53 -22.59
CA ASP A 138 8.53 -5.88 -22.41
C ASP A 138 7.54 -6.75 -21.61
N CYS A 139 8.04 -7.73 -20.84
CA CYS A 139 7.20 -8.52 -19.94
C CYS A 139 6.65 -7.64 -18.81
N ILE A 140 5.42 -7.15 -19.00
CA ILE A 140 4.70 -6.25 -18.10
C ILE A 140 4.63 -6.81 -16.68
N GLU A 141 4.35 -8.10 -16.55
CA GLU A 141 4.22 -8.77 -15.25
C GLU A 141 5.54 -8.81 -14.50
N ALA A 142 6.66 -9.10 -15.19
CA ALA A 142 7.98 -9.12 -14.58
C ALA A 142 8.39 -7.72 -14.11
N ILE A 143 8.17 -6.69 -14.94
CA ILE A 143 8.50 -5.30 -14.59
C ILE A 143 7.64 -4.81 -13.41
N PHE A 144 6.34 -5.10 -13.43
CA PHE A 144 5.44 -4.74 -12.33
C PHE A 144 5.84 -5.42 -11.02
N ASN A 145 6.09 -6.73 -11.06
CA ASN A 145 6.48 -7.49 -9.87
C ASN A 145 7.89 -7.12 -9.36
N LEU A 146 8.81 -6.72 -10.26
CA LEU A 146 10.10 -6.15 -9.88
C LEU A 146 9.92 -4.86 -9.07
N GLY A 147 9.01 -3.98 -9.49
CA GLY A 147 8.65 -2.77 -8.75
C GLY A 147 8.15 -3.09 -7.33
N LEU A 148 7.21 -4.04 -7.20
CA LEU A 148 6.69 -4.48 -5.91
C LEU A 148 7.75 -5.13 -5.01
N VAL A 149 8.65 -5.92 -5.59
CA VAL A 149 9.79 -6.53 -4.88
C VAL A 149 10.71 -5.44 -4.32
N ASN A 150 11.03 -4.44 -5.14
CA ASN A 150 11.94 -3.37 -4.74
C ASN A 150 11.32 -2.48 -3.65
N ILE A 151 10.00 -2.23 -3.68
CA ILE A 151 9.28 -1.59 -2.56
C ILE A 151 9.48 -2.38 -1.28
N LYS A 152 9.29 -3.70 -1.32
CA LYS A 152 9.39 -4.57 -0.14
C LYS A 152 10.81 -4.67 0.43
N ILE A 153 11.83 -4.62 -0.43
CA ILE A 153 13.25 -4.57 -0.02
C ILE A 153 13.62 -3.17 0.51
N GLY A 154 12.86 -2.13 0.15
CA GLY A 154 13.09 -0.74 0.55
C GLY A 154 13.93 0.07 -0.46
N VAL A 155 14.19 -0.48 -1.64
CA VAL A 155 14.93 0.22 -2.71
C VAL A 155 13.96 1.01 -3.59
N LEU A 156 13.44 2.11 -3.03
CA LEU A 156 12.34 2.88 -3.63
C LEU A 156 12.69 3.49 -5.00
N ASN A 157 13.94 3.92 -5.21
CA ASN A 157 14.38 4.48 -6.49
C ASN A 157 14.33 3.46 -7.64
N GLU A 158 14.76 2.22 -7.39
CA GLU A 158 14.70 1.16 -8.40
C GLU A 158 13.26 0.71 -8.66
N ALA A 159 12.40 0.75 -7.63
CA ALA A 159 10.97 0.53 -7.81
C ALA A 159 10.36 1.60 -8.72
N LEU A 160 10.69 2.87 -8.49
CA LEU A 160 10.20 3.99 -9.30
C LEU A 160 10.59 3.83 -10.78
N GLN A 161 11.86 3.51 -11.06
CA GLN A 161 12.32 3.25 -12.42
C GLN A 161 11.57 2.11 -13.11
N ALA A 162 11.26 1.03 -12.37
CA ALA A 162 10.48 -0.08 -12.90
C ALA A 162 9.05 0.35 -13.29
N PHE A 163 8.37 1.12 -12.43
CA PHE A 163 7.02 1.61 -12.74
C PHE A 163 7.00 2.72 -13.80
N GLU A 164 8.01 3.59 -13.88
CA GLU A 164 8.16 4.57 -14.96
C GLU A 164 8.37 3.89 -16.32
N LYS A 165 9.22 2.85 -16.37
CA LYS A 165 9.35 2.01 -17.57
C LYS A 165 8.01 1.37 -17.91
N LEU A 166 7.26 0.89 -16.92
CA LEU A 166 5.96 0.28 -17.18
C LEU A 166 4.92 1.30 -17.67
N HIS A 167 4.97 2.53 -17.17
CA HIS A 167 4.11 3.62 -17.61
C HIS A 167 4.42 4.05 -19.05
N SER A 168 5.68 3.95 -19.52
CA SER A 168 6.00 4.22 -20.93
C SER A 168 5.44 3.15 -21.88
N ILE A 169 5.30 1.90 -21.41
CA ILE A 169 4.68 0.79 -22.16
C ILE A 169 3.15 0.88 -22.10
N VAL A 170 2.57 1.15 -20.91
CA VAL A 170 1.13 1.21 -20.68
C VAL A 170 0.73 2.54 -19.99
N PRO A 171 0.63 3.65 -20.74
CA PRO A 171 0.43 4.98 -20.16
C PRO A 171 -0.89 5.19 -19.42
N SER A 172 -1.93 4.44 -19.78
CA SER A 172 -3.28 4.59 -19.21
C SER A 172 -3.56 3.65 -18.03
N ASN A 173 -2.59 2.86 -17.59
CA ASN A 173 -2.82 1.91 -16.50
C ASN A 173 -2.89 2.62 -15.14
N THR A 174 -4.10 2.70 -14.58
CA THR A 174 -4.38 3.34 -13.29
C THR A 174 -3.61 2.74 -12.13
N GLU A 175 -3.35 1.42 -12.17
CA GLU A 175 -2.58 0.74 -11.11
C GLU A 175 -1.12 1.22 -11.12
N VAL A 176 -0.51 1.34 -12.30
CA VAL A 176 0.89 1.81 -12.43
C VAL A 176 1.01 3.26 -11.97
N ILE A 177 0.07 4.11 -12.37
CA ILE A 177 0.01 5.52 -11.95
C ILE A 177 -0.12 5.62 -10.42
N PHE A 178 -0.96 4.78 -9.80
CA PHE A 178 -1.10 4.70 -8.35
C PHE A 178 0.21 4.30 -7.66
N GLN A 179 0.91 3.29 -8.18
CA GLN A 179 2.20 2.86 -7.61
C GLN A 179 3.27 3.95 -7.70
N ILE A 180 3.34 4.69 -8.80
CA ILE A 180 4.25 5.85 -8.95
C ILE A 180 3.91 6.94 -7.93
N ALA A 181 2.62 7.28 -7.79
CA ALA A 181 2.17 8.27 -6.81
C ALA A 181 2.51 7.87 -5.37
N ASN A 182 2.26 6.60 -5.02
CA ASN A 182 2.55 6.04 -3.71
C ASN A 182 4.07 6.02 -3.43
N LEU A 183 4.91 5.70 -4.41
CA LEU A 183 6.35 5.75 -4.27
C LEU A 183 6.86 7.17 -3.99
N HIS A 184 6.32 8.18 -4.68
CA HIS A 184 6.67 9.56 -4.37
C HIS A 184 6.25 9.97 -2.96
N ASP A 185 5.10 9.53 -2.44
CA ASP A 185 4.69 9.76 -1.05
C ASP A 185 5.65 9.07 -0.06
N MET A 186 6.00 7.80 -0.30
CA MET A 186 6.97 7.06 0.53
C MET A 186 8.36 7.70 0.54
N MET A 187 8.76 8.36 -0.55
CA MET A 187 10.03 9.08 -0.65
C MET A 187 9.98 10.49 -0.05
N GLY A 188 8.82 10.97 0.43
CA GLY A 188 8.63 12.33 0.92
C GLY A 188 8.49 13.39 -0.17
N ASN A 189 8.35 12.99 -1.43
CA ASN A 189 8.19 13.88 -2.58
C ASN A 189 6.72 14.30 -2.75
N TYR A 190 6.14 14.96 -1.75
CA TYR A 190 4.69 15.22 -1.64
C TYR A 190 4.10 15.94 -2.86
N ARG A 191 4.79 16.97 -3.39
CA ARG A 191 4.33 17.69 -4.58
C ARG A 191 4.24 16.80 -5.83
N GLN A 192 5.16 15.85 -5.99
CA GLN A 192 5.10 14.91 -7.13
C GLN A 192 4.03 13.85 -6.89
N ALA A 193 3.91 13.36 -5.65
CA ALA A 193 2.85 12.42 -5.28
C ALA A 193 1.47 13.02 -5.58
N ALA A 194 1.22 14.27 -5.16
CA ALA A 194 -0.03 14.96 -5.42
C ALA A 194 -0.32 15.13 -6.93
N LYS A 195 0.70 15.46 -7.75
CA LYS A 195 0.56 15.53 -9.21
C LYS A 195 0.11 14.18 -9.80
N TRP A 196 0.77 13.08 -9.41
CA TRP A 196 0.44 11.75 -9.92
C TRP A 196 -0.93 11.27 -9.45
N PHE A 197 -1.32 11.55 -8.20
CA PHE A 197 -2.68 11.26 -7.73
C PHE A 197 -3.75 12.09 -8.45
N ASN A 198 -3.46 13.34 -8.82
CA ASN A 198 -4.37 14.14 -9.65
C ASN A 198 -4.49 13.60 -11.08
N ILE A 199 -3.39 13.12 -11.67
CA ILE A 199 -3.42 12.41 -12.96
C ILE A 199 -4.30 11.16 -12.83
N LEU A 200 -4.13 10.38 -11.76
CA LEU A 200 -4.96 9.20 -11.48
C LEU A 200 -6.46 9.55 -11.39
N LEU A 201 -6.82 10.62 -10.68
CA LEU A 201 -8.21 11.11 -10.62
C LEU A 201 -8.76 11.50 -12.00
N SER A 202 -7.95 12.12 -12.84
CA SER A 202 -8.35 12.50 -14.21
C SER A 202 -8.64 11.28 -15.09
N CYS A 203 -7.94 10.16 -14.88
CA CYS A 203 -8.20 8.91 -15.57
C CYS A 203 -9.58 8.33 -15.20
N PHE A 204 -10.01 8.48 -13.94
CA PHE A 204 -11.33 8.04 -13.49
C PHE A 204 -12.46 8.96 -14.00
N GLY A 205 -12.22 10.27 -14.07
CA GLY A 205 -13.21 11.27 -14.48
C GLY A 205 -13.73 11.12 -15.93
N SER A 206 -12.96 10.49 -16.82
CA SER A 206 -13.39 10.19 -18.19
C SER A 206 -14.45 9.08 -18.26
N SER A 207 -14.52 8.22 -17.25
CA SER A 207 -15.31 6.99 -17.25
C SER A 207 -16.48 7.05 -16.26
N LYS A 208 -17.30 8.12 -16.26
CA LYS A 208 -18.58 8.23 -15.50
C LYS A 208 -18.56 7.82 -14.01
N ASN A 209 -17.39 7.61 -13.42
CA ASN A 209 -17.20 7.08 -12.09
C ASN A 209 -16.71 8.21 -11.19
N VAL A 210 -17.48 8.39 -10.13
CA VAL A 210 -17.18 9.21 -8.97
C VAL A 210 -15.71 9.02 -8.56
N ALA A 211 -15.00 10.12 -8.32
CA ALA A 211 -13.62 10.12 -7.84
C ALA A 211 -13.46 9.11 -6.69
N ASP A 212 -12.45 8.22 -6.76
CA ASP A 212 -12.20 7.22 -5.71
C ASP A 212 -11.99 7.95 -4.37
N PRO A 213 -12.89 7.80 -3.39
CA PRO A 213 -12.80 8.50 -2.10
C PRO A 213 -11.51 8.14 -1.36
N GLY A 214 -10.93 6.96 -1.61
CA GLY A 214 -9.64 6.55 -1.05
C GLY A 214 -8.48 7.35 -1.60
N VAL A 215 -8.48 7.68 -2.89
CA VAL A 215 -7.44 8.53 -3.51
C VAL A 215 -7.55 9.97 -3.01
N LEU A 216 -8.77 10.50 -2.89
CA LEU A 216 -9.02 11.82 -2.30
C LEU A 216 -8.54 11.88 -0.84
N ALA A 217 -8.79 10.83 -0.05
CA ALA A 217 -8.30 10.76 1.32
C ALA A 217 -6.75 10.76 1.39
N ARG A 218 -6.07 10.03 0.49
CA ARG A 218 -4.60 10.06 0.39
C ARG A 218 -4.07 11.43 -0.01
N LEU A 219 -4.71 12.12 -0.95
CA LEU A 219 -4.35 13.50 -1.29
C LEU A 219 -4.47 14.42 -0.08
N GLY A 220 -5.56 14.32 0.68
CA GLY A 220 -5.72 15.05 1.94
C GLY A 220 -4.55 14.80 2.91
N GLN A 221 -4.16 13.54 3.08
CA GLN A 221 -3.01 13.17 3.92
C GLN A 221 -1.68 13.72 3.40
N ILE A 222 -1.46 13.72 2.08
CA ILE A 222 -0.24 14.23 1.45
C ILE A 222 -0.13 15.74 1.65
N PHE A 223 -1.20 16.50 1.42
CA PHE A 223 -1.21 17.94 1.67
C PHE A 223 -1.05 18.26 3.15
N ASN A 224 -1.59 17.42 4.04
CA ASN A 224 -1.36 17.55 5.48
C ASN A 224 0.11 17.29 5.85
N LYS A 225 0.83 16.41 5.15
CA LYS A 225 2.29 16.21 5.34
C LYS A 225 3.14 17.31 4.69
N ASP A 226 2.61 18.01 3.68
CA ASP A 226 3.24 19.16 3.00
C ASP A 226 2.92 20.49 3.69
N ASP A 227 2.30 20.46 4.88
CA ASP A 227 1.82 21.61 5.67
C ASP A 227 0.81 22.54 4.95
N ASP A 228 0.18 22.08 3.86
CA ASP A 228 -0.93 22.79 3.21
C ASP A 228 -2.28 22.33 3.77
N GLU A 229 -2.62 22.85 4.96
CA GLU A 229 -3.87 22.53 5.64
C GLU A 229 -5.12 22.91 4.83
N THR A 230 -5.01 23.90 3.94
CA THR A 230 -6.16 24.38 3.14
C THR A 230 -6.55 23.37 2.06
N GLN A 231 -5.56 22.86 1.32
CA GLN A 231 -5.77 21.79 0.35
C GLN A 231 -6.12 20.48 1.05
N ALA A 232 -5.46 20.17 2.16
CA ALA A 232 -5.79 18.98 2.96
C ALA A 232 -7.28 18.97 3.34
N PHE A 233 -7.80 20.10 3.83
CA PHE A 233 -9.20 20.25 4.16
C PHE A 233 -10.12 20.07 2.95
N HIS A 234 -9.78 20.68 1.82
CA HIS A 234 -10.55 20.53 0.59
C HIS A 234 -10.71 19.06 0.18
N TYR A 235 -9.59 18.32 0.07
CA TYR A 235 -9.62 16.91 -0.36
C TYR A 235 -10.24 15.97 0.66
N HIS A 236 -10.02 16.21 1.96
CA HIS A 236 -10.70 15.43 3.00
C HIS A 236 -12.21 15.65 2.98
N LEU A 237 -12.67 16.88 2.79
CA LEU A 237 -14.09 17.19 2.67
C LEU A 237 -14.70 16.55 1.42
N GLU A 238 -14.01 16.61 0.28
CA GLU A 238 -14.45 15.97 -0.97
C GLU A 238 -14.54 14.45 -0.82
N SER A 239 -13.53 13.82 -0.20
CA SER A 239 -13.54 12.40 0.13
C SER A 239 -14.74 12.03 1.01
N TYR A 240 -14.99 12.81 2.07
CA TYR A 240 -16.12 12.59 2.97
C TYR A 240 -17.48 12.70 2.27
N ARG A 241 -17.64 13.65 1.33
CA ARG A 241 -18.87 13.80 0.54
C ARG A 241 -19.21 12.57 -0.28
N HIS A 242 -18.20 11.86 -0.77
CA HIS A 242 -18.39 10.64 -1.56
C HIS A 242 -18.47 9.38 -0.68
N PHE A 243 -17.75 9.34 0.44
CA PHE A 243 -17.74 8.20 1.35
C PHE A 243 -17.69 8.62 2.84
N PRO A 244 -18.87 8.86 3.46
CA PRO A 244 -18.99 9.37 4.83
C PRO A 244 -18.86 8.27 5.90
N VAL A 245 -17.93 7.33 5.68
CA VAL A 245 -17.67 6.17 6.56
C VAL A 245 -16.17 6.02 6.87
N ASN A 246 -15.29 6.70 6.12
CA ASN A 246 -13.86 6.66 6.41
C ASN A 246 -13.53 7.39 7.72
N LEU A 247 -13.19 6.62 8.76
CA LEU A 247 -12.88 7.11 10.11
C LEU A 247 -11.66 8.04 10.13
N ASP A 248 -10.63 7.76 9.33
CA ASP A 248 -9.42 8.60 9.28
C ASP A 248 -9.77 10.00 8.78
N VAL A 249 -10.63 10.08 7.75
CA VAL A 249 -11.09 11.37 7.20
C VAL A 249 -12.03 12.08 8.16
N ILE A 250 -12.97 11.35 8.78
CA ILE A 250 -13.92 11.91 9.75
C ILE A 250 -13.19 12.48 10.97
N SER A 251 -12.23 11.74 11.50
CA SER A 251 -11.44 12.16 12.66
C SER A 251 -10.60 13.39 12.32
N TRP A 252 -9.92 13.40 11.16
CA TRP A 252 -9.15 14.54 10.70
C TRP A 252 -10.02 15.80 10.53
N LEU A 253 -11.18 15.68 9.87
CA LEU A 253 -12.12 16.80 9.70
C LEU A 253 -12.65 17.32 11.05
N GLY A 254 -13.00 16.41 11.97
CA GLY A 254 -13.44 16.76 13.32
C GLY A 254 -12.38 17.58 14.05
N VAL A 255 -11.12 17.11 14.04
CA VAL A 255 -9.99 17.80 14.67
C VAL A 255 -9.71 19.14 14.01
N TRP A 256 -9.77 19.22 12.69
CA TRP A 256 -9.61 20.47 11.95
C TRP A 256 -10.65 21.52 12.37
N TYR A 257 -11.92 21.10 12.54
CA TYR A 257 -12.98 22.00 13.02
C TYR A 257 -12.78 22.42 14.48
N VAL A 258 -12.24 21.55 15.33
CA VAL A 258 -11.88 21.90 16.72
C VAL A 258 -10.73 22.91 16.75
N LYS A 259 -9.69 22.71 15.93
CA LYS A 259 -8.56 23.65 15.78
C LYS A 259 -9.05 25.02 15.26
N SER A 260 -10.06 25.01 14.39
CA SER A 260 -10.72 26.21 13.88
C SER A 260 -11.77 26.82 14.82
N GLU A 261 -11.91 26.30 16.04
CA GLU A 261 -12.89 26.71 17.07
C GLU A 261 -14.37 26.58 16.66
N LEU A 262 -14.66 25.84 15.59
CA LEU A 262 -16.00 25.55 15.08
C LEU A 262 -16.55 24.26 15.69
N TYR A 263 -16.73 24.26 17.01
CA TYR A 263 -17.09 23.06 17.79
C TYR A 263 -18.42 22.43 17.36
N GLU A 264 -19.41 23.22 16.97
CA GLU A 264 -20.73 22.71 16.51
C GLU A 264 -20.61 21.79 15.31
N LYS A 265 -19.73 22.13 14.35
CA LYS A 265 -19.48 21.29 13.17
C LYS A 265 -18.66 20.07 13.56
N ALA A 266 -17.65 20.22 14.42
CA ALA A 266 -16.83 19.12 14.89
C ALA A 266 -17.67 18.01 15.56
N ILE A 267 -18.67 18.38 16.37
CA ILE A 267 -19.58 17.44 17.02
C ILE A 267 -20.25 16.51 16.00
N GLN A 268 -20.71 17.03 14.85
CA GLN A 268 -21.37 16.22 13.82
C GLN A 268 -20.44 15.11 13.29
N PHE A 269 -19.15 15.40 13.11
CA PHE A 269 -18.16 14.42 12.67
C PHE A 269 -17.85 13.39 13.77
N PHE A 270 -17.69 13.81 15.02
CA PHE A 270 -17.42 12.87 16.12
C PHE A 270 -18.65 12.02 16.49
N GLU A 271 -19.86 12.56 16.40
CA GLU A 271 -21.09 11.78 16.53
C GLU A 271 -21.19 10.73 15.42
N ARG A 272 -20.82 11.10 14.19
CA ARG A 272 -20.74 10.15 13.08
C ARG A 272 -19.71 9.06 13.35
N ALA A 273 -18.52 9.41 13.86
CA ALA A 273 -17.51 8.43 14.25
C ALA A 273 -18.01 7.50 15.38
N SER A 274 -18.71 8.04 16.38
CA SER A 274 -19.33 7.26 17.46
C SER A 274 -20.42 6.30 16.96
N GLN A 275 -21.12 6.61 15.87
CA GLN A 275 -22.06 5.68 15.26
C GLN A 275 -21.36 4.51 14.54
N ILE A 276 -20.18 4.77 13.95
CA ILE A 276 -19.38 3.76 13.25
C ILE A 276 -18.66 2.86 14.25
N GLN A 277 -18.15 3.42 15.36
CA GLN A 277 -17.50 2.70 16.45
C GLN A 277 -18.19 2.98 17.80
N PRO A 278 -19.34 2.33 18.10
CA PRO A 278 -20.10 2.60 19.33
C PRO A 278 -19.40 2.18 20.64
N GLN A 279 -18.46 1.24 20.52
CA GLN A 279 -17.66 0.70 21.64
C GLN A 279 -16.48 1.60 21.99
N GLU A 280 -16.07 2.48 21.08
CA GLU A 280 -14.91 3.33 21.27
C GLU A 280 -15.33 4.59 22.05
N VAL A 281 -14.84 4.70 23.28
CA VAL A 281 -15.22 5.78 24.22
C VAL A 281 -14.67 7.13 23.76
N LYS A 282 -13.52 7.11 23.06
CA LYS A 282 -12.84 8.31 22.53
C LYS A 282 -13.79 9.26 21.80
N TRP A 283 -14.67 8.76 20.93
CA TRP A 283 -15.57 9.62 20.15
C TRP A 283 -16.59 10.35 21.01
N ARG A 284 -17.14 9.69 22.03
CA ARG A 284 -18.07 10.32 22.98
C ARG A 284 -17.36 11.36 23.84
N LEU A 285 -16.11 11.10 24.23
CA LEU A 285 -15.28 12.07 24.94
C LEU A 285 -14.98 13.29 24.08
N MET A 286 -14.68 13.11 22.78
CA MET A 286 -14.46 14.22 21.86
C MET A 286 -15.72 15.11 21.71
N VAL A 287 -16.91 14.51 21.54
CA VAL A 287 -18.18 15.26 21.52
C VAL A 287 -18.38 16.06 22.82
N THR A 288 -18.11 15.43 23.96
CA THR A 288 -18.28 16.06 25.28
C THR A 288 -17.28 17.18 25.51
N SER A 289 -16.03 16.99 25.09
CA SER A 289 -14.97 18.00 25.12
C SER A 289 -15.33 19.22 24.24
N CYS A 290 -15.91 18.99 23.05
CA CYS A 290 -16.45 20.08 22.23
C CYS A 290 -17.51 20.89 22.97
N HIS A 291 -18.46 20.25 23.67
CA HIS A 291 -19.45 20.96 24.48
C HIS A 291 -18.84 21.76 25.64
N ARG A 292 -17.78 21.23 26.27
CA ARG A 292 -17.01 21.95 27.29
C ARG A 292 -16.39 23.23 26.71
N ARG A 293 -15.71 23.12 25.55
CA ARG A 293 -15.07 24.26 24.86
C ARG A 293 -16.06 25.30 24.33
N MET A 294 -17.29 24.91 24.02
CA MET A 294 -18.38 25.84 23.72
C MET A 294 -18.87 26.64 24.94
N GLY A 295 -18.43 26.30 26.16
CA GLY A 295 -18.91 26.90 27.42
C GLY A 295 -20.19 26.27 27.97
N ALA A 296 -20.69 25.19 27.36
CA ALA A 296 -21.86 24.45 27.84
C ALA A 296 -21.48 23.48 28.97
N TYR A 297 -20.85 23.99 30.03
CA TYR A 297 -20.24 23.20 31.11
C TYR A 297 -21.22 22.25 31.80
N GLN A 298 -22.45 22.68 32.05
CA GLN A 298 -23.48 21.83 32.69
C GLN A 298 -23.84 20.61 31.82
N LYS A 299 -23.97 20.82 30.51
CA LYS A 299 -24.26 19.74 29.57
C LYS A 299 -23.07 18.78 29.46
N ALA A 300 -21.86 19.33 29.39
CA ALA A 300 -20.64 18.53 29.33
C ALA A 300 -20.45 17.68 30.60
N LEU A 301 -20.77 18.22 31.79
CA LEU A 301 -20.71 17.47 33.05
C LEU A 301 -21.64 16.24 33.02
N ILE A 302 -22.91 16.42 32.64
CA ILE A 302 -23.89 15.33 32.55
C ILE A 302 -23.41 14.25 31.56
N LEU A 303 -22.87 14.65 30.41
CA LEU A 303 -22.36 13.73 29.42
C LEU A 303 -21.12 12.97 29.92
N TYR A 304 -20.19 13.63 30.61
CA TYR A 304 -19.04 12.96 31.22
C TYR A 304 -19.46 11.96 32.32
N GLU A 305 -20.46 12.29 33.14
CA GLU A 305 -21.01 11.37 34.15
C GLU A 305 -21.66 10.14 33.49
N GLN A 306 -22.39 10.33 32.39
CA GLN A 306 -22.97 9.23 31.61
C GLN A 306 -21.87 8.34 31.02
N ILE A 307 -20.82 8.92 30.44
CA ILE A 307 -19.69 8.17 29.89
C ILE A 307 -18.97 7.39 31.00
N HIS A 308 -18.77 8.00 32.17
CA HIS A 308 -18.14 7.32 33.31
C HIS A 308 -19.02 6.19 33.88
N HIS A 309 -20.34 6.35 33.86
CA HIS A 309 -21.25 5.28 34.26
C HIS A 309 -21.17 4.07 33.32
N ASP A 310 -21.13 4.31 32.01
CA ASP A 310 -20.99 3.27 31.00
C ASP A 310 -19.59 2.63 31.02
N TYR A 311 -18.55 3.44 31.25
CA TYR A 311 -17.14 3.06 31.19
C TYR A 311 -16.36 3.55 32.43
N PRO A 312 -16.54 2.88 33.58
CA PRO A 312 -15.94 3.32 34.84
C PRO A 312 -14.41 3.17 34.89
N GLU A 313 -13.85 2.29 34.05
CA GLU A 313 -12.40 2.07 33.95
C GLU A 313 -11.68 3.04 32.98
N ASN A 314 -12.39 4.00 32.38
CA ASN A 314 -11.77 4.95 31.47
C ASN A 314 -11.05 6.08 32.24
N LEU A 315 -9.72 6.09 32.15
CA LEU A 315 -8.84 7.03 32.82
C LEU A 315 -9.01 8.48 32.31
N GLU A 316 -9.12 8.65 30.99
CA GLU A 316 -9.27 9.96 30.35
C GLU A 316 -10.61 10.60 30.72
N CYS A 317 -11.69 9.82 30.77
CA CYS A 317 -12.99 10.31 31.24
C CYS A 317 -12.92 10.86 32.67
N LEU A 318 -12.23 10.16 33.58
CA LEU A 318 -12.04 10.61 34.96
C LEU A 318 -11.20 11.89 35.05
N ARG A 319 -10.15 12.01 34.23
CA ARG A 319 -9.34 13.24 34.13
C ARG A 319 -10.19 14.43 33.70
N TYR A 320 -11.02 14.27 32.66
CA TYR A 320 -11.91 15.33 32.20
C TYR A 320 -13.00 15.67 33.23
N LEU A 321 -13.53 14.70 33.98
CA LEU A 321 -14.47 14.94 35.08
C LEU A 321 -13.86 15.77 36.20
N VAL A 322 -12.63 15.45 36.62
CA VAL A 322 -11.92 16.24 37.64
C VAL A 322 -11.67 17.66 37.14
N ALA A 323 -11.26 17.81 35.88
CA ALA A 323 -11.02 19.12 35.27
C ALA A 323 -12.30 19.98 35.23
N ILE A 324 -13.41 19.44 34.72
CA ILE A 324 -14.66 20.22 34.61
C ILE A 324 -15.28 20.55 35.99
N CYS A 325 -15.17 19.64 36.97
CA CYS A 325 -15.64 19.92 38.33
C CYS A 325 -14.81 21.00 39.01
N LYS A 326 -13.50 21.07 38.73
CA LYS A 326 -12.61 22.15 39.17
C LYS A 326 -13.00 23.48 38.53
N ASP A 327 -13.25 23.49 37.22
CA ASP A 327 -13.70 24.67 36.47
C ASP A 327 -15.04 25.22 37.00
N LEU A 328 -15.96 24.32 37.42
CA LEU A 328 -17.27 24.66 37.97
C LEU A 328 -17.28 24.95 39.48
N GLY A 329 -16.15 24.76 40.20
CA GLY A 329 -16.07 24.89 41.65
C GLY A 329 -16.91 23.87 42.43
N GLN A 330 -17.22 22.72 41.83
CA GLN A 330 -17.97 21.64 42.47
C GLN A 330 -17.04 20.66 43.21
N LYS A 331 -17.61 19.79 44.05
CA LYS A 331 -16.83 18.78 44.79
C LYS A 331 -16.28 17.73 43.82
N TYR A 332 -14.96 17.68 43.66
CA TYR A 332 -14.26 16.74 42.77
C TYR A 332 -13.49 15.64 43.52
N GLU A 333 -13.49 15.66 44.86
CA GLU A 333 -12.69 14.74 45.70
C GLU A 333 -12.99 13.25 45.42
N HIS A 334 -14.25 12.91 45.17
CA HIS A 334 -14.66 11.55 44.84
C HIS A 334 -14.06 11.08 43.51
N HIS A 335 -14.13 11.90 42.46
CA HIS A 335 -13.55 11.58 41.14
C HIS A 335 -12.02 11.53 41.20
N GLN A 336 -11.40 12.39 42.01
CA GLN A 336 -9.94 12.41 42.20
C GLN A 336 -9.44 11.14 42.90
N GLN A 337 -10.17 10.65 43.91
CA GLN A 337 -9.85 9.39 44.57
C GLN A 337 -10.01 8.19 43.62
N ALA A 338 -11.07 8.20 42.81
CA ALA A 338 -11.29 7.17 41.79
C ALA A 338 -10.18 7.16 40.74
N LEU A 339 -9.77 8.33 40.25
CA LEU A 339 -8.65 8.48 39.32
C LEU A 339 -7.34 7.94 39.92
N ALA A 340 -7.00 8.36 41.15
CA ALA A 340 -5.78 7.93 41.83
C ALA A 340 -5.76 6.42 42.13
N LYS A 341 -6.92 5.79 42.30
CA LYS A 341 -7.04 4.33 42.44
C LYS A 341 -6.77 3.64 41.10
N LEU A 342 -7.41 4.09 40.03
CA LEU A 342 -7.29 3.51 38.70
C LEU A 342 -5.86 3.67 38.14
N GLU A 343 -5.22 4.82 38.36
CA GLU A 343 -3.81 5.06 37.98
C GLU A 343 -2.86 4.08 38.68
N ARG A 344 -3.07 3.81 39.97
CA ARG A 344 -2.29 2.82 40.72
C ARG A 344 -2.48 1.40 40.19
N GLU A 345 -3.72 1.03 39.85
CA GLU A 345 -4.04 -0.27 39.29
C GLU A 345 -3.40 -0.47 37.90
N ASN A 346 -3.45 0.55 37.04
CA ASN A 346 -2.80 0.50 35.73
C ASN A 346 -1.26 0.47 35.84
N ALA A 347 -0.66 1.27 36.72
CA ALA A 347 0.78 1.22 36.97
C ALA A 347 1.23 -0.16 37.49
N ALA A 348 0.42 -0.80 38.35
CA ALA A 348 0.69 -2.15 38.83
C ALA A 348 0.59 -3.21 37.71
N LYS A 349 -0.38 -3.09 36.80
CA LYS A 349 -0.53 -3.99 35.63
C LYS A 349 0.67 -3.87 34.68
N VAL A 350 1.09 -2.64 34.36
CA VAL A 350 2.26 -2.39 33.49
C VAL A 350 3.53 -2.97 34.11
N ASN A 351 3.76 -2.76 35.40
CA ASN A 351 4.91 -3.31 36.12
C ASN A 351 4.88 -4.85 36.23
N ALA A 352 3.69 -5.46 36.31
CA ALA A 352 3.54 -6.91 36.28
C ALA A 352 3.86 -7.49 34.89
N GLN A 353 3.45 -6.81 33.81
CA GLN A 353 3.75 -7.22 32.43
C GLN A 353 5.22 -7.07 32.07
N THR A 354 5.89 -6.00 32.50
CA THR A 354 7.33 -5.82 32.29
C THR A 354 8.18 -6.80 33.10
N ASN A 355 7.75 -7.17 34.30
CA ASN A 355 8.42 -8.20 35.09
C ASN A 355 8.20 -9.61 34.52
N ALA A 356 7.03 -9.90 33.96
CA ALA A 356 6.76 -11.18 33.29
C ALA A 356 7.65 -11.37 32.05
N THR A 357 7.80 -10.34 31.21
CA THR A 357 8.66 -10.40 30.01
C THR A 357 10.15 -10.51 30.36
N ASN A 358 10.61 -9.86 31.44
CA ASN A 358 11.98 -10.02 31.94
C ASN A 358 12.24 -11.39 32.60
N SER A 359 11.24 -12.00 33.26
CA SER A 359 11.37 -13.33 33.85
C SER A 359 11.41 -14.48 32.83
N SER A 360 10.87 -14.26 31.62
CA SER A 360 10.97 -15.21 30.50
C SER A 360 12.26 -15.07 29.67
N GLY A 361 13.07 -14.02 29.88
CA GLY A 361 14.34 -13.78 29.19
C GLY A 361 15.60 -14.01 30.03
N GLY A 362 15.47 -14.13 31.36
CA GLY A 362 16.58 -14.24 32.30
C GLY A 362 16.85 -15.65 32.78
N GLY A 363 17.07 -16.59 31.86
CA GLY A 363 17.19 -18.02 32.17
C GLY A 363 18.48 -18.68 31.68
N ALA A 364 19.65 -18.01 31.70
CA ALA A 364 20.93 -18.72 31.62
C ALA A 364 22.13 -17.85 32.08
N MET A 365 22.94 -18.45 32.96
CA MET A 365 24.32 -18.13 33.32
C MET A 365 24.56 -17.07 34.41
N THR A 366 24.44 -17.51 35.66
CA THR A 366 25.43 -17.16 36.68
C THR A 366 26.36 -18.35 36.90
N ARG A 367 27.64 -18.22 36.56
CA ARG A 367 28.73 -18.85 37.30
C ARG A 367 29.99 -18.00 37.18
N ALA A 368 30.48 -17.62 38.35
CA ALA A 368 31.62 -16.77 38.61
C ALA A 368 32.96 -17.43 38.25
N SER A 369 33.94 -16.59 37.92
CA SER A 369 35.32 -16.75 38.41
C SER A 369 36.02 -15.39 38.36
N SER A 370 36.64 -15.08 39.49
CA SER A 370 37.41 -13.90 39.86
C SER A 370 38.82 -13.87 39.26
N ASP A 371 39.45 -12.70 39.44
CA ASP A 371 40.88 -12.40 39.37
C ASP A 371 41.51 -12.26 37.97
N ASP A 372 41.93 -11.04 37.61
CA ASP A 372 43.34 -10.66 37.83
C ASP A 372 43.63 -9.16 37.70
N GLN A 373 44.74 -8.76 38.33
CA GLN A 373 45.13 -7.41 38.73
C GLN A 373 45.87 -6.56 37.66
N ARG A 374 45.73 -5.23 37.83
CA ARG A 374 46.75 -4.14 37.80
C ARG A 374 47.58 -3.85 36.52
N GLY A 375 47.68 -2.55 36.20
CA GLY A 375 48.99 -1.96 35.87
C GLY A 375 49.06 -0.77 34.89
N SER A 376 48.95 0.44 35.41
CA SER A 376 49.83 1.62 35.16
C SER A 376 49.95 2.33 33.78
N SER A 377 49.43 3.56 33.78
CA SER A 377 50.12 4.87 33.55
C SER A 377 50.72 5.31 32.19
N ARG A 378 50.32 6.57 31.86
CA ARG A 378 51.10 7.72 31.33
C ARG A 378 51.41 7.81 29.82
N GLY A 379 51.08 8.99 29.25
CA GLY A 379 52.07 9.81 28.54
C GLY A 379 51.75 10.29 27.11
N SER A 380 51.18 11.50 27.02
CA SER A 380 51.54 12.63 26.13
C SER A 380 52.07 12.46 24.68
N ALA A 381 51.55 13.34 23.82
CA ALA A 381 52.21 14.14 22.76
C ALA A 381 52.17 13.69 21.27
N ARG A 382 51.41 14.48 20.49
CA ARG A 382 51.74 15.23 19.25
C ARG A 382 52.73 14.66 18.20
N SER A 383 52.24 14.55 16.97
CA SER A 383 52.82 15.08 15.69
C SER A 383 51.83 14.75 14.55
N SER A 384 51.20 15.62 13.76
CA SER A 384 51.63 16.70 12.84
C SER A 384 52.36 16.26 11.55
N SER A 385 51.61 16.18 10.45
CA SER A 385 51.94 16.55 9.05
C SER A 385 50.63 16.38 8.26
N ARG A 386 49.95 17.34 7.62
CA ARG A 386 50.25 18.57 6.83
C ARG A 386 51.05 18.30 5.56
N LEU A 387 50.33 18.25 4.43
CA LEU A 387 50.77 18.74 3.13
C LEU A 387 49.57 19.44 2.45
N GLU A 388 49.77 20.72 2.20
CA GLU A 388 48.99 21.70 1.42
C GLU A 388 49.26 21.49 -0.09
N ALA A 389 48.27 21.55 -0.98
CA ALA A 389 47.71 22.71 -1.70
C ALA A 389 48.39 23.03 -3.06
N ASN A 390 47.53 23.23 -4.09
CA ASN A 390 47.59 24.20 -5.19
C ASN A 390 46.46 23.82 -6.16
N ASN A 391 45.31 24.51 -6.28
CA ASN A 391 45.01 25.92 -6.56
C ASN A 391 45.35 26.34 -8.01
N GLN A 392 44.31 26.57 -8.83
CA GLN A 392 44.26 27.68 -9.80
C GLN A 392 42.84 27.88 -10.35
N GLN A 393 42.35 29.11 -10.16
CA GLN A 393 41.16 29.73 -10.71
C GLN A 393 41.40 30.25 -12.14
N ALA A 394 40.33 30.32 -12.95
CA ALA A 394 39.92 31.48 -13.77
C ALA A 394 38.61 31.09 -14.48
N ASP A 395 37.43 31.66 -14.22
CA ASP A 395 36.93 33.03 -14.43
C ASP A 395 36.35 33.28 -15.84
N GLY A 396 35.12 33.84 -15.88
CA GLY A 396 34.60 34.63 -17.01
C GLY A 396 33.56 34.03 -17.99
N GLY A 397 32.30 34.51 -17.90
CA GLY A 397 31.72 35.29 -19.02
C GLY A 397 30.66 34.65 -19.96
N ASN A 398 29.39 34.87 -19.63
CA ASN A 398 28.26 35.37 -20.44
C ASN A 398 28.15 35.19 -21.99
N MET A 399 26.89 34.95 -22.42
CA MET A 399 26.10 35.67 -23.47
C MET A 399 25.56 34.89 -24.70
N TYR A 400 24.22 34.89 -24.79
CA TYR A 400 23.26 34.95 -25.93
C TYR A 400 23.58 34.50 -27.38
N SER A 401 22.55 33.88 -27.99
CA SER A 401 21.95 34.12 -29.33
C SER A 401 21.75 32.81 -30.11
N SER A 402 20.50 32.35 -30.28
CA SER A 402 19.58 32.56 -31.42
C SER A 402 20.03 31.89 -32.72
N HIS A 403 19.16 31.02 -33.26
CA HIS A 403 18.97 30.84 -34.70
C HIS A 403 17.57 30.29 -34.99
N ASP A 404 16.77 31.17 -35.60
CA ASP A 404 15.54 30.87 -36.32
C ASP A 404 15.85 30.26 -37.70
N TYR A 405 14.95 29.39 -38.18
CA TYR A 405 14.67 29.25 -39.61
C TYR A 405 13.14 29.15 -39.82
N HIS A 406 12.61 30.09 -40.61
CA HIS A 406 11.27 30.10 -41.20
C HIS A 406 11.21 29.21 -42.45
N SER A 407 10.07 28.58 -42.73
CA SER A 407 9.30 28.81 -43.96
C SER A 407 7.95 28.06 -43.96
N ALA A 408 6.99 28.70 -44.63
CA ALA A 408 5.54 28.56 -44.63
C ALA A 408 4.91 27.34 -45.36
N GLY A 409 3.75 26.90 -44.85
CA GLY A 409 2.42 27.00 -45.51
C GLY A 409 2.07 26.08 -46.69
N HIS A 410 1.08 25.20 -46.49
CA HIS A 410 -0.07 25.07 -47.41
C HIS A 410 -1.23 24.23 -46.81
N ASP A 411 -2.41 24.52 -47.37
CA ASP A 411 -3.77 24.15 -46.99
C ASP A 411 -4.14 22.65 -46.99
N SER A 412 -5.14 22.34 -46.18
CA SER A 412 -5.89 21.09 -46.03
C SER A 412 -6.64 20.62 -47.30
N PRO A 413 -7.04 19.33 -47.41
CA PRO A 413 -8.32 18.92 -46.81
C PRO A 413 -8.34 17.52 -46.16
N LYS A 414 -9.36 17.34 -45.32
CA LYS A 414 -9.77 16.16 -44.56
C LYS A 414 -9.85 14.89 -45.42
N GLU A 415 -9.27 13.79 -44.93
CA GLU A 415 -9.84 12.46 -45.12
C GLU A 415 -9.71 11.63 -43.84
N ASN A 416 -10.87 11.27 -43.30
CA ASN A 416 -11.06 10.36 -42.19
C ASN A 416 -10.60 8.96 -42.60
N ASN A 417 -9.58 8.43 -41.95
CA ASN A 417 -9.45 6.99 -41.70
C ASN A 417 -8.52 6.75 -40.50
N LYS A 418 -9.03 7.05 -39.30
CA LYS A 418 -8.52 6.45 -38.06
C LYS A 418 -9.04 5.02 -37.99
N LEU A 419 -8.32 4.09 -38.61
CA LEU A 419 -8.30 2.71 -38.14
C LEU A 419 -7.52 2.75 -36.82
N GLN A 420 -8.24 2.92 -35.72
CA GLN A 420 -7.74 2.58 -34.39
C GLN A 420 -7.43 1.09 -34.42
N VAL A 421 -6.16 0.76 -34.60
CA VAL A 421 -5.64 -0.55 -34.23
C VAL A 421 -5.62 -0.55 -32.71
N GLU A 422 -6.73 -0.94 -32.10
CA GLU A 422 -6.74 -1.42 -30.74
C GLU A 422 -5.79 -2.61 -30.72
N ALA A 423 -4.61 -2.43 -30.12
CA ALA A 423 -3.75 -3.55 -29.75
C ALA A 423 -4.47 -4.31 -28.63
N GLU A 424 -5.44 -5.14 -29.02
CA GLU A 424 -5.99 -6.18 -28.18
C GLU A 424 -4.83 -7.11 -27.81
N SER A 425 -4.34 -6.97 -26.57
CA SER A 425 -3.40 -7.92 -26.02
C SER A 425 -4.08 -9.30 -26.02
N GLU A 426 -3.60 -10.18 -26.89
CA GLU A 426 -4.03 -11.57 -26.96
C GLU A 426 -3.95 -12.19 -25.57
N TYR A 427 -5.02 -12.91 -25.19
CA TYR A 427 -5.30 -13.49 -23.87
C TYR A 427 -5.81 -12.48 -22.82
N ALA A 428 -7.09 -12.56 -22.48
CA ALA A 428 -7.56 -12.12 -21.16
C ALA A 428 -6.74 -12.81 -20.03
N VAL A 429 -5.83 -12.04 -19.44
CA VAL A 429 -4.98 -12.41 -18.32
C VAL A 429 -5.46 -11.58 -17.13
N PRO A 430 -5.80 -12.18 -15.97
CA PRO A 430 -6.09 -11.42 -14.77
C PRO A 430 -4.84 -10.68 -14.30
N ARG A 431 -5.07 -9.48 -13.76
CA ARG A 431 -4.05 -8.53 -13.30
C ARG A 431 -2.97 -9.19 -12.41
N PRO A 432 -1.69 -8.81 -12.55
CA PRO A 432 -0.64 -9.21 -11.61
C PRO A 432 -1.02 -8.81 -10.18
N MET A 433 -0.61 -9.63 -9.19
CA MET A 433 -0.99 -9.60 -7.77
C MET A 433 -2.10 -8.59 -7.45
N THR A 434 -3.35 -8.98 -7.63
CA THR A 434 -4.43 -8.24 -6.98
C THR A 434 -4.39 -8.56 -5.51
N THR A 435 -4.01 -7.57 -4.72
CA THR A 435 -4.37 -7.46 -3.32
C THR A 435 -5.88 -7.63 -3.24
N THR A 436 -6.36 -8.81 -2.84
CA THR A 436 -7.43 -8.83 -1.85
C THR A 436 -7.06 -7.79 -0.83
N LEU A 437 -7.98 -6.84 -0.57
CA LEU A 437 -7.96 -5.82 0.47
C LEU A 437 -7.77 -4.36 -0.03
N TYR A 438 -8.88 -3.72 -0.41
CA TYR A 438 -9.26 -2.47 0.28
C TYR A 438 -9.71 -2.84 1.71
N ARG A 439 -8.75 -3.25 2.54
CA ARG A 439 -8.93 -3.47 3.98
C ARG A 439 -7.57 -3.42 4.65
N ASN A 440 -7.36 -2.35 5.39
CA ASN A 440 -6.44 -2.19 6.51
C ASN A 440 -5.01 -2.70 6.28
N ALA A 441 -4.16 -1.79 5.83
CA ALA A 441 -2.74 -1.79 6.18
C ALA A 441 -2.47 -0.58 7.10
N SER A 442 -3.10 -0.57 8.27
CA SER A 442 -2.60 0.14 9.45
C SER A 442 -1.95 -0.90 10.34
N GLY A 443 -0.62 -0.90 10.39
CA GLY A 443 0.13 -1.85 11.20
C GLY A 443 1.54 -2.10 10.69
N SER A 444 2.43 -1.14 10.87
CA SER A 444 3.81 -1.50 11.22
C SER A 444 4.42 -0.44 12.13
N THR A 445 4.80 -0.93 13.30
CA THR A 445 5.49 -0.27 14.39
C THR A 445 6.83 0.28 13.93
N ALA A 446 6.98 1.61 13.90
CA ALA A 446 8.26 2.27 13.85
C ALA A 446 8.62 2.76 15.26
N ARG A 447 9.67 2.17 15.84
CA ARG A 447 10.31 2.62 17.08
C ARG A 447 10.68 4.10 16.95
N LYS A 448 10.01 4.99 17.69
CA LYS A 448 10.48 6.36 17.89
C LYS A 448 11.60 6.34 18.93
N ASN A 449 12.77 6.83 18.52
CA ASN A 449 13.79 7.31 19.45
C ASN A 449 13.26 8.60 20.05
N GLU A 450 12.97 8.58 21.35
CA GLU A 450 12.69 9.76 22.14
C GLU A 450 13.94 10.65 22.18
N LYS A 451 13.81 11.87 21.66
CA LYS A 451 14.59 13.00 22.13
C LYS A 451 13.62 13.96 22.78
N ASN A 452 13.80 14.12 24.08
CA ASN A 452 13.19 15.15 24.90
C ASN A 452 13.41 16.52 24.27
N ASP A 453 12.33 17.27 24.11
CA ASP A 453 12.36 18.72 24.26
C ASP A 453 11.14 19.10 25.12
N GLU A 454 11.44 19.48 26.36
CA GLU A 454 10.56 20.16 27.28
C GLU A 454 10.51 21.65 26.90
N SER A 455 9.33 22.18 26.56
CA SER A 455 8.91 23.52 26.99
C SER A 455 7.44 23.81 26.63
N ASP A 456 6.66 24.00 27.69
CA ASP A 456 5.62 25.03 27.88
C ASP A 456 4.33 24.97 27.03
N GLU A 457 3.13 25.29 27.51
CA GLU A 457 2.45 25.34 28.80
C GLU A 457 0.98 25.57 28.38
N TRP A 458 0.05 24.71 28.79
CA TRP A 458 -1.40 24.95 28.79
C TRP A 458 -2.07 25.42 27.47
N GLY A 459 -2.42 24.48 26.59
CA GLY A 459 -3.31 24.76 25.45
C GLY A 459 -3.74 23.54 24.60
N ASP A 460 -2.90 22.51 24.50
CA ASP A 460 -3.07 21.42 23.51
C ASP A 460 -3.53 20.05 24.08
N ALA A 461 -3.65 19.92 25.41
CA ALA A 461 -3.76 18.61 26.06
C ALA A 461 -5.07 17.84 25.76
N ASP A 462 -6.20 18.54 25.56
CA ASP A 462 -7.51 17.86 25.49
C ASP A 462 -7.77 17.13 24.16
N VAL A 463 -7.10 17.53 23.08
CA VAL A 463 -7.28 16.93 21.75
C VAL A 463 -6.01 16.20 21.33
N GLY A 464 -4.83 16.73 21.68
CA GLY A 464 -3.54 16.11 21.40
C GLY A 464 -3.38 14.74 22.07
N ASN A 465 -3.79 14.60 23.34
CA ASN A 465 -3.67 13.31 24.05
C ASN A 465 -4.64 12.24 23.55
N LEU A 466 -5.76 12.63 22.93
CA LEU A 466 -6.70 11.66 22.35
C LEU A 466 -6.27 11.19 20.94
N LEU A 467 -5.30 11.86 20.30
CA LEU A 467 -4.85 11.58 18.93
C LEU A 467 -3.45 10.93 18.87
N ALA A 468 -2.72 10.91 19.97
CA ALA A 468 -1.44 10.22 20.08
C ALA A 468 -1.67 8.74 20.43
N ASP A 469 -1.99 7.93 19.41
CA ASP A 469 -1.71 6.49 19.32
C ASP A 469 -1.89 5.99 17.88
#